data_AF-A0AAD9UUS4-F1
#
_entry.id   AF-A0AAD9UUS4-F1
#
_cell.length_a   1.000
_cell.length_b   1.000
_cell.length_c   1.000
_cell.angle_alpha   90.00
_cell.angle_beta   90.00
_cell.angle_gamma   90.00
#
_symmetry.space_group_name_H-M   'P 1'
#
loop_
_entity.id
_entity.type
_entity.pdbx_description
1 polymer ?
#
loop_
_entity_poly.entity_id
_entity_poly.type
_entity_poly.pdbx_seq_one_letter_code
_entity_poly.pdbx_strand_id
1 'polypeptide(L)'
;MEWTRAKDVMLAKEVLYLEPFQFKERTNQSVQAWQEITSKLITNYPGDFGRLISRGGKDHLHAAENDKGNVNKKREEAVAKDVRLKAMEALSQTKKREEMEGDDSKPAKERKRSSGSDMLAYMRERVDEEMALCAKAEEPKQLQMD
;
A
#
# COMPACT_ATOMS: atom_id res chain seq x y z
N MET A 1 -23.69 -4.81 -33.79
CA MET A 1 -22.72 -3.73 -34.05
C MET A 1 -21.48 -4.08 -33.28
N GLU A 2 -20.31 -4.00 -33.89
CA GLU A 2 -19.05 -4.26 -33.20
C GLU A 2 -18.56 -2.98 -32.51
N TRP A 3 -18.26 -3.11 -31.22
CA TRP A 3 -17.62 -2.08 -30.42
C TRP A 3 -16.11 -2.14 -30.64
N THR A 4 -15.54 -1.00 -31.00
CA THR A 4 -14.11 -0.83 -31.21
C THR A 4 -13.61 0.25 -30.26
N ARG A 5 -12.32 0.25 -29.95
CA ARG A 5 -11.73 1.28 -29.08
C ARG A 5 -12.04 2.71 -29.54
N ALA A 6 -12.11 2.94 -30.86
CA ALA A 6 -12.49 4.24 -31.41
C ALA A 6 -13.95 4.61 -31.07
N LYS A 7 -14.88 3.65 -31.20
CA LYS A 7 -16.29 3.82 -30.83
C LYS A 7 -16.47 4.01 -29.33
N ASP A 8 -15.69 3.31 -28.51
CA ASP A 8 -15.69 3.49 -27.06
C ASP A 8 -15.25 4.91 -26.67
N VAL A 9 -14.23 5.44 -27.34
CA VAL A 9 -13.77 6.82 -27.15
C VAL A 9 -14.84 7.82 -27.56
N MET A 10 -15.53 7.61 -28.69
CA MET A 10 -16.63 8.48 -29.12
C MET A 10 -17.78 8.46 -28.11
N LEU A 11 -18.19 7.28 -27.64
CA LEU A 11 -19.20 7.13 -26.61
C LEU A 11 -18.79 7.82 -25.31
N ALA A 12 -17.56 7.59 -24.85
CA ALA A 12 -17.04 8.19 -23.61
C ALA A 12 -16.99 9.72 -23.68
N LYS A 13 -16.64 10.29 -24.84
CA LYS A 13 -16.67 11.76 -25.05
C LYS A 13 -18.07 12.32 -24.89
N GLU A 14 -19.08 11.71 -25.51
CA GLU A 14 -20.47 12.17 -25.40
C GLU A 14 -21.04 11.97 -23.98
N VAL A 15 -20.69 10.86 -23.32
CA VAL A 15 -21.06 10.60 -21.92
C VAL A 15 -20.45 11.64 -20.98
N LEU A 16 -19.19 12.03 -21.21
CA LEU A 16 -18.54 13.08 -20.42
C LEU A 16 -19.17 14.47 -20.65
N TYR A 17 -19.65 14.72 -21.87
CA TYR A 17 -20.29 16.00 -22.20
C TYR A 17 -21.71 16.13 -21.64
N LEU A 18 -22.52 15.06 -21.73
CA LEU A 18 -23.93 15.06 -21.28
C LEU A 18 -24.12 14.62 -19.82
N GLU A 19 -23.06 14.12 -19.19
CA GLU A 19 -23.02 13.71 -17.78
C GLU A 19 -24.31 12.99 -17.32
N PRO A 20 -24.70 11.86 -17.94
CA PRO A 20 -25.96 11.19 -17.63
C PRO A 20 -26.04 10.65 -16.19
N PHE A 21 -24.90 10.62 -15.48
CA PHE A 21 -24.74 10.23 -14.09
C PHE A 21 -25.08 11.33 -13.08
N GLN A 22 -25.27 12.58 -13.54
CA GLN A 22 -25.77 13.65 -12.67
C GLN A 22 -27.20 13.35 -12.18
N PHE A 23 -27.95 12.56 -12.95
CA PHE A 23 -29.31 12.15 -12.63
C PHE A 23 -29.30 10.82 -11.88
N LYS A 24 -30.20 10.70 -10.89
CA LYS A 24 -30.40 9.43 -10.18
C LYS A 24 -30.76 8.32 -11.18
N GLU A 25 -30.18 7.14 -10.99
CA GLU A 25 -30.42 6.01 -11.88
C GLU A 25 -31.92 5.67 -11.98
N ARG A 26 -32.32 5.20 -13.17
CA ARG A 26 -33.71 4.79 -13.50
C ARG A 26 -34.74 5.93 -13.44
N THR A 27 -34.31 7.17 -13.36
CA THR A 27 -35.18 8.33 -13.59
C THR A 27 -35.39 8.56 -15.08
N ASN A 28 -36.51 9.19 -15.44
CA ASN A 28 -36.80 9.59 -16.81
C ASN A 28 -35.71 10.50 -17.39
N GLN A 29 -35.17 11.42 -16.59
CA GLN A 29 -34.09 12.33 -17.01
C GLN A 29 -32.82 11.56 -17.37
N SER A 30 -32.43 10.57 -16.58
CA SER A 30 -31.30 9.69 -16.91
C SER A 30 -31.53 8.96 -18.24
N VAL A 31 -32.73 8.40 -18.44
CA VAL A 31 -33.08 7.71 -19.70
C VAL A 31 -33.04 8.66 -20.89
N GLN A 32 -33.56 9.89 -20.74
CA GLN A 32 -33.52 10.93 -21.77
C GLN A 32 -32.09 11.33 -22.11
N ALA A 33 -31.20 11.49 -21.12
CA ALA A 33 -29.79 11.80 -21.37
C ALA A 33 -29.11 10.68 -22.20
N TRP A 34 -29.38 9.41 -21.89
CA TRP A 34 -28.88 8.28 -22.69
C TRP A 34 -29.47 8.21 -24.11
N GLN A 35 -30.74 8.58 -24.27
CA GLN A 35 -31.36 8.72 -25.60
C GLN A 35 -30.74 9.86 -26.40
N GLU A 36 -30.42 10.98 -25.76
CA GLU A 36 -29.77 12.12 -26.40
C GLU A 36 -28.35 11.78 -26.86
N ILE A 37 -27.54 11.15 -25.99
CA ILE A 37 -26.20 10.65 -26.34
C ILE A 37 -26.25 9.78 -27.60
N THR A 38 -27.17 8.81 -27.61
CA THR A 38 -27.28 7.88 -28.75
C THR A 38 -27.82 8.55 -30.00
N SER A 39 -28.78 9.47 -29.87
CA SER A 39 -29.29 10.25 -31.01
C SER A 39 -28.20 11.11 -31.63
N LYS A 40 -27.36 11.77 -30.82
CA LYS A 40 -26.20 12.55 -31.28
C LYS A 40 -25.19 11.67 -32.00
N LEU A 41 -24.84 10.52 -31.44
CA LEU A 41 -23.91 9.57 -32.06
C LEU A 41 -24.44 9.03 -33.40
N ILE A 42 -25.73 8.70 -33.49
CA ILE A 42 -26.37 8.25 -34.73
C ILE A 42 -26.37 9.37 -35.78
N THR A 43 -26.68 10.60 -35.37
CA THR A 43 -26.78 11.75 -36.28
C THR A 43 -25.42 12.14 -36.84
N ASN A 44 -24.40 12.20 -35.97
CA ASN A 44 -23.06 12.62 -36.35
C ASN A 44 -22.27 11.52 -37.07
N TYR A 45 -22.53 10.26 -36.74
CA TYR A 45 -21.79 9.11 -37.29
C TYR A 45 -22.74 7.95 -37.65
N PRO A 46 -23.63 8.12 -38.64
CA PRO A 46 -24.64 7.13 -38.98
C PRO A 46 -24.03 5.81 -39.49
N GLY A 47 -22.86 5.84 -40.13
CA GLY A 47 -22.15 4.64 -40.58
C GLY A 47 -21.65 3.76 -39.43
N ASP A 48 -21.22 4.37 -38.33
CA ASP A 48 -20.65 3.67 -37.19
C ASP A 48 -21.68 3.30 -36.12
N PHE A 49 -22.71 4.14 -35.95
CA PHE A 49 -23.70 4.04 -34.87
C PHE A 49 -25.15 3.87 -35.34
N GLY A 50 -25.45 3.73 -36.64
CA GLY A 50 -26.84 3.70 -37.15
C GLY A 50 -27.78 2.60 -36.62
N ARG A 51 -27.25 1.60 -35.90
CA ARG A 51 -28.03 0.56 -35.18
C ARG A 51 -27.93 0.65 -33.65
N LEU A 52 -27.33 1.72 -33.12
CA LEU A 52 -27.14 1.91 -31.69
C LEU A 52 -28.49 2.21 -31.02
N ILE A 53 -28.74 1.58 -29.89
CA ILE A 53 -29.90 1.85 -29.04
C ILE A 53 -29.38 2.46 -27.73
N SER A 54 -30.13 3.36 -27.10
CA SER A 54 -29.79 4.00 -25.82
C SER A 54 -29.30 3.01 -24.77
N ARG A 55 -30.01 1.89 -24.63
CA ARG A 55 -29.65 0.78 -23.74
C ARG A 55 -28.34 0.11 -24.14
N GLY A 56 -28.08 -0.06 -25.44
CA GLY A 56 -26.85 -0.70 -25.94
C GLY A 56 -25.59 0.13 -25.63
N GLY A 57 -25.66 1.45 -25.72
CA GLY A 57 -24.55 2.32 -25.31
C GLY A 57 -24.29 2.27 -23.80
N LYS A 58 -25.37 2.31 -23.01
CA LYS A 58 -25.27 2.22 -21.55
C LYS A 58 -24.72 0.88 -21.07
N ASP A 59 -25.27 -0.23 -21.57
CA ASP A 59 -24.89 -1.59 -21.16
C ASP A 59 -23.42 -1.87 -21.53
N HIS A 60 -22.97 -1.39 -22.69
CA HIS A 60 -21.57 -1.50 -23.11
C HIS A 60 -20.62 -0.71 -22.20
N LEU A 61 -21.00 0.50 -21.78
CA LEU A 61 -20.19 1.28 -20.84
C LEU A 61 -20.05 0.58 -19.49
N HIS A 62 -21.15 0.06 -18.93
CA HIS A 62 -21.10 -0.72 -17.69
C HIS A 62 -20.25 -1.99 -17.83
N ALA A 63 -20.33 -2.69 -18.96
CA ALA A 63 -19.48 -3.86 -19.21
C ALA A 63 -18.00 -3.46 -19.22
N ALA A 64 -17.65 -2.37 -19.91
CA ALA A 64 -16.29 -1.85 -19.96
C ALA A 64 -15.75 -1.39 -18.59
N GLU A 65 -16.60 -0.84 -17.72
CA GLU A 65 -16.22 -0.49 -16.34
C GLU A 65 -15.97 -1.72 -15.48
N ASN A 66 -16.83 -2.74 -15.57
CA ASN A 66 -16.66 -3.99 -14.83
C ASN A 66 -15.39 -4.75 -15.25
N ASP A 67 -15.08 -4.77 -16.55
CA ASP A 67 -13.86 -5.40 -17.07
C ASP A 67 -12.61 -4.71 -16.54
N LYS A 68 -12.57 -3.36 -16.52
CA LYS A 68 -11.47 -2.60 -15.90
C LYS A 68 -11.33 -2.92 -14.41
N GLY A 69 -12.45 -3.03 -13.69
CA GLY A 69 -12.47 -3.44 -12.28
C GLY A 69 -11.86 -4.83 -12.05
N ASN A 70 -12.21 -5.79 -12.91
CA ASN A 70 -11.69 -7.17 -12.84
C ASN A 70 -10.18 -7.22 -13.14
N VAL A 71 -9.72 -6.49 -14.16
CA VAL A 71 -8.28 -6.40 -14.49
C VAL A 71 -7.48 -5.80 -13.35
N ASN A 72 -7.96 -4.72 -12.73
CA ASN A 72 -7.30 -4.12 -11.58
C ASN A 72 -7.24 -5.08 -10.38
N LYS A 73 -8.36 -5.77 -10.07
CA LYS A 73 -8.39 -6.79 -9.01
C LYS A 73 -7.37 -7.90 -9.24
N LYS A 74 -7.27 -8.42 -10.46
CA LYS A 74 -6.27 -9.45 -10.82
C LYS A 74 -4.84 -8.94 -10.67
N ARG A 75 -4.58 -7.67 -11.01
CA ARG A 75 -3.26 -7.06 -10.86
C ARG A 75 -2.89 -6.90 -9.39
N GLU A 76 -3.81 -6.43 -8.55
CA GLU A 76 -3.61 -6.34 -7.09
C GLU A 76 -3.36 -7.72 -6.47
N GLU A 77 -4.10 -8.75 -6.90
CA GLU A 77 -3.89 -10.13 -6.44
C GLU A 77 -2.51 -10.66 -6.86
N ALA A 78 -2.06 -10.37 -8.07
CA ALA A 78 -0.72 -10.74 -8.53
C ALA A 78 0.38 -10.04 -7.71
N VAL A 79 0.21 -8.74 -7.42
CA VAL A 79 1.13 -7.98 -6.56
C VAL A 79 1.16 -8.56 -5.14
N ALA A 80 0.00 -8.89 -4.57
CA ALA A 80 -0.07 -9.50 -3.24
C ALA A 80 0.61 -10.87 -3.19
N LYS A 81 0.45 -11.69 -4.23
CA LYS A 81 1.13 -12.99 -4.38
C LYS A 81 2.64 -12.83 -4.49
N ASP A 82 3.12 -11.85 -5.24
CA ASP A 82 4.55 -11.56 -5.40
C ASP A 82 5.19 -11.08 -4.09
N VAL A 83 4.55 -10.16 -3.37
CA VAL A 83 4.99 -9.72 -2.03
C VAL A 83 5.05 -10.90 -1.06
N ARG A 84 4.05 -11.78 -1.07
CA ARG A 84 4.02 -13.00 -0.25
C ARG A 84 5.17 -13.95 -0.60
N LEU A 85 5.44 -14.18 -1.88
CA LEU A 85 6.53 -15.03 -2.34
C LEU A 85 7.88 -14.46 -1.87
N LYS A 86 8.10 -13.16 -2.09
CA LYS A 86 9.32 -12.45 -1.67
C LYS A 86 9.55 -12.50 -0.15
N ALA A 87 8.48 -12.43 0.65
CA ALA A 87 8.56 -12.60 2.09
C ALA A 87 8.91 -14.04 2.50
N MET A 88 8.33 -15.05 1.83
CA MET A 88 8.62 -16.46 2.07
C MET A 88 10.06 -16.83 1.70
N GLU A 89 10.59 -16.28 0.61
CA GLU A 89 11.99 -16.45 0.21
C GLU A 89 12.97 -15.87 1.23
N ALA A 90 12.67 -14.69 1.80
CA ALA A 90 13.50 -14.08 2.83
C ALA A 90 13.60 -14.94 4.11
N LEU A 91 12.50 -15.58 4.53
CA LEU A 91 12.49 -16.51 5.67
C LEU A 91 13.23 -17.82 5.38
N SER A 92 13.20 -18.27 4.12
CA SER A 92 13.99 -19.44 3.69
C SER A 92 15.49 -19.17 3.75
N GLN A 93 15.94 -17.96 3.41
CA GLN A 93 17.36 -17.59 3.51
C GLN A 93 17.88 -17.54 4.96
N THR A 94 17.04 -17.20 5.93
CA THR A 94 17.44 -17.23 7.35
C THR A 94 17.59 -18.66 7.87
N LYS A 95 16.80 -19.61 7.37
CA LYS A 95 16.90 -21.03 7.76
C LYS A 95 18.08 -21.73 7.08
N LYS A 96 18.42 -21.36 5.83
CA LYS A 96 19.58 -21.91 5.12
C LYS A 96 20.93 -21.47 5.72
N ARG A 97 20.95 -20.45 6.58
CA ARG A 97 22.11 -20.13 7.43
C ARG A 97 22.27 -21.07 8.63
N GLU A 98 21.23 -21.81 9.01
CA GLU A 98 21.30 -22.76 10.13
C GLU A 98 21.72 -24.17 9.68
N GLU A 99 21.49 -24.55 8.41
CA GLU A 99 21.77 -25.91 7.92
C GLU A 99 23.13 -26.08 7.21
N MET A 100 23.90 -25.00 6.97
CA MET A 100 25.24 -25.08 6.34
C MET A 100 26.42 -24.85 7.30
N GLU A 101 26.19 -24.72 8.60
CA GLU A 101 27.27 -24.57 9.59
C GLU A 101 27.18 -25.73 10.59
N GLY A 102 27.90 -26.82 10.27
CA GLY A 102 28.44 -27.67 11.31
C GLY A 102 29.57 -26.93 12.00
N ASP A 103 29.41 -26.72 13.30
CA ASP A 103 30.47 -26.51 14.31
C ASP A 103 31.51 -25.40 14.01
N ASP A 104 31.24 -24.16 14.46
CA ASP A 104 32.04 -23.50 15.49
C ASP A 104 31.41 -22.13 15.90
N SER A 105 31.10 -22.00 17.18
CA SER A 105 31.02 -20.76 17.97
C SER A 105 30.54 -19.44 17.31
N LYS A 106 29.30 -18.99 17.61
CA LYS A 106 28.92 -17.66 18.21
C LYS A 106 27.41 -17.36 18.14
N PRO A 107 26.78 -16.88 19.23
CA PRO A 107 25.38 -16.46 19.20
C PRO A 107 25.16 -15.18 18.39
N ALA A 108 23.99 -15.11 17.76
CA ALA A 108 23.56 -14.06 16.85
C ALA A 108 23.71 -12.64 17.44
N LYS A 109 24.24 -11.72 16.64
CA LYS A 109 24.30 -10.29 16.98
C LYS A 109 22.89 -9.71 17.07
N GLU A 110 22.36 -9.62 18.28
CA GLU A 110 21.29 -8.68 18.62
C GLU A 110 21.68 -7.28 18.12
N ARG A 111 20.75 -6.60 17.44
CA ARG A 111 20.92 -5.20 17.05
C ARG A 111 21.03 -4.39 18.34
N LYS A 112 22.26 -4.07 18.74
CA LYS A 112 22.52 -3.11 19.83
C LYS A 112 21.94 -1.76 19.40
N ARG A 113 20.68 -1.49 19.77
CA ARG A 113 20.20 -0.11 19.93
C ARG A 113 21.23 0.55 20.82
N SER A 114 21.89 1.61 20.33
CA SER A 114 22.95 2.37 21.02
C SER A 114 22.79 2.27 22.52
N SER A 115 23.46 1.27 23.10
CA SER A 115 23.20 0.88 24.48
C SER A 115 23.88 1.94 25.32
N GLY A 116 23.16 2.51 26.28
CA GLY A 116 23.68 3.46 27.27
C GLY A 116 24.79 2.88 28.16
N SER A 117 25.54 1.90 27.67
CA SER A 117 26.73 1.30 28.27
C SER A 117 27.72 2.38 28.72
N ASP A 118 27.89 3.45 27.95
CA ASP A 118 28.80 4.54 28.27
C ASP A 118 28.26 5.39 29.44
N MET A 119 26.97 5.73 29.40
CA MET A 119 26.30 6.45 30.49
C MET A 119 26.23 5.61 31.79
N LEU A 120 26.03 4.29 31.69
CA LEU A 120 26.03 3.38 32.83
C LEU A 120 27.43 3.19 33.43
N ALA A 121 28.48 3.23 32.60
CA ALA A 121 29.86 3.21 33.09
C ALA A 121 30.17 4.49 33.87
N TYR A 122 29.81 5.64 33.32
CA TYR A 122 29.95 6.94 34.00
C TYR A 122 29.19 6.97 35.33
N MET A 123 27.94 6.48 35.37
CA MET A 123 27.17 6.42 36.63
C MET A 123 27.81 5.51 37.69
N ARG A 124 28.44 4.40 37.28
CA ARG A 124 29.11 3.49 38.20
C ARG A 124 30.38 4.09 38.76
N GLU A 125 31.22 4.65 37.89
CA GLU A 125 32.46 5.33 38.27
C GLU A 125 32.19 6.46 39.26
N ARG A 126 31.13 7.27 39.04
CA ARG A 126 30.73 8.33 39.95
C ARG A 126 30.32 7.84 41.34
N VAL A 127 29.59 6.72 41.43
CA VAL A 127 29.18 6.15 42.71
C VAL A 127 30.40 5.58 43.46
N ASP A 128 31.32 4.94 42.74
CA ASP A 128 32.56 4.42 43.32
C ASP A 128 33.47 5.57 43.82
N GLU A 129 33.55 6.67 43.08
CA GLU A 129 34.22 7.91 43.51
C GLU A 129 33.59 8.49 44.78
N GLU A 130 32.26 8.59 44.82
CA GLU A 130 31.53 9.14 45.97
C GLU A 130 31.70 8.28 47.23
N MET A 131 31.64 6.96 47.08
CA MET A 131 31.90 5.99 48.16
C MET A 131 33.34 6.07 48.66
N ALA A 132 34.32 6.24 47.78
CA ALA A 132 35.72 6.39 48.16
C ALA A 132 35.99 7.70 48.92
N LEU A 133 35.29 8.78 48.57
CA LEU A 133 35.36 10.05 49.29
C LEU A 133 34.69 9.95 50.68
N CYS A 134 33.57 9.23 50.77
CA CYS A 134 32.88 8.97 52.04
C CYS A 134 33.74 8.12 52.99
N ALA A 135 34.38 7.07 52.49
CA ALA A 135 35.30 6.23 53.27
C ALA A 135 36.54 7.01 53.76
N LYS A 136 37.10 7.89 52.93
CA LYS A 136 38.23 8.76 53.32
C LYS A 136 37.82 9.86 54.32
N ALA A 137 36.55 10.24 54.36
CA ALA A 137 36.01 11.21 55.31
C ALA A 137 35.71 10.60 56.69
N GLU A 138 35.60 9.27 56.80
CA GLU A 138 35.44 8.56 58.08
C GLU A 138 36.76 8.35 58.83
N GLU A 139 37.90 8.25 58.14
CA GLU A 139 39.20 8.01 58.80
C GLU A 139 39.65 9.08 59.81
N PRO A 140 39.42 10.40 59.65
CA PRO A 140 39.93 11.36 60.63
C PRO A 140 39.07 11.50 61.90
N LYS A 141 37.95 10.78 62.07
CA LYS A 141 37.14 10.85 63.31
C LYS A 141 37.52 9.83 64.39
N GLN A 142 38.37 8.85 64.08
CA GLN A 142 38.85 7.88 65.08
C GLN A 142 40.16 8.29 65.78
N LEU A 143 40.83 9.37 65.35
CA LEU A 143 42.08 9.85 65.95
C LEU A 143 41.92 11.08 66.87
N GLN A 144 40.68 11.47 67.18
CA GLN A 144 40.37 12.48 68.19
C GLN A 144 39.28 11.99 69.15
N MET A 145 39.44 10.79 69.72
CA MET A 145 38.70 10.33 70.91
C MET A 145 39.56 9.31 71.70
N ASP A 146 40.83 9.64 71.93
CA ASP A 146 41.65 9.09 73.02
C ASP A 146 42.14 10.24 73.90
#